data_AF-A0A9E1I8D7-F1
#
_entry.id   AF-A0A9E1I8D7-F1
#
_cell.length_a   1.000
_cell.length_b   1.000
_cell.length_c   1.000
_cell.angle_alpha   90.00
_cell.angle_beta   90.00
_cell.angle_gamma   90.00
#
_symmetry.space_group_name_H-M   'P 1'
#
loop_
_entity.id
_entity.type
_entity.pdbx_description
1 polymer ?
#
loop_
_entity_poly.entity_id
_entity_poly.type
_entity_poly.pdbx_seq_one_letter_code
_entity_poly.pdbx_strand_id
1 'polypeptide(L)'
;MKRLTALLSTLLGSTSAFSAWEVNLREGVTSISNDIYDLHMLIFWICVVIAVGVFGVMIYSIYAHRKSKGAVAANFHESTTVELVWTIVPIIILVLMAIPATKVLIDLEDTSKADMTIKITGHQWKWQYDYPKEGISFISNLKQTSKDAINSDGDKPENYLLEVDKNLVLPVGTSIRFLITSNDVIHNWWVPDFGVKQDANPGFINDAWAQIDEIGTYRGQCAELCGKDHGFMPIVVEVVSKADYAKWVSKQQAAAAAAAESATKTWSKSDLMAQGESVYNTNCASCHKKDGSGMPPIFPAMKGSPVANGIASDHMKIVLHGKGGMPTFKMLGDADLAAVITYERNAFGNTGSVVQPSDVKSAR
;
A
#
# COMPACT_ATOMS: atom_id res chain seq x y z
N MET A 1 21.24 -56.13 -12.80
CA MET A 1 20.62 -55.71 -11.53
C MET A 1 21.43 -54.70 -10.70
N LYS A 2 22.79 -54.66 -10.74
CA LYS A 2 23.58 -53.67 -9.97
C LYS A 2 23.75 -52.27 -10.60
N ARG A 3 23.30 -52.05 -11.84
CA ARG A 3 23.36 -50.74 -12.52
C ARG A 3 22.04 -49.96 -12.53
N LEU A 4 20.93 -50.59 -12.14
CA LEU A 4 19.62 -49.94 -12.06
C LEU A 4 19.39 -49.25 -10.69
N THR A 5 20.05 -49.74 -9.64
CA THR A 5 20.00 -49.17 -8.29
C THR A 5 20.79 -47.86 -8.17
N ALA A 6 21.84 -47.66 -8.98
CA ALA A 6 22.64 -46.45 -8.94
C ALA A 6 21.95 -45.22 -9.56
N LEU A 7 21.00 -45.41 -10.47
CA LEU A 7 20.22 -44.31 -11.08
C LEU A 7 19.08 -43.81 -10.19
N LEU A 8 18.60 -44.63 -9.26
CA LEU A 8 17.54 -44.22 -8.32
C LEU A 8 18.08 -43.45 -7.11
N SER A 9 19.37 -43.64 -6.77
CA SER A 9 20.03 -42.94 -5.66
C SER A 9 20.39 -41.49 -5.99
N THR A 10 20.53 -41.13 -7.27
CA THR A 10 20.82 -39.75 -7.72
C THR A 10 19.58 -38.86 -7.81
N LEU A 11 18.38 -39.39 -7.58
CA LEU A 11 17.13 -38.61 -7.49
C LEU A 11 16.77 -38.18 -6.05
N LEU A 12 17.54 -38.62 -5.05
CA LEU A 12 17.28 -38.37 -3.62
C LEU A 12 18.23 -37.33 -3.00
N GLY A 13 18.94 -36.54 -3.82
CA GLY A 13 20.06 -35.73 -3.36
C GLY A 13 20.12 -34.33 -3.97
N SER A 14 18.98 -33.67 -4.11
CA SER A 14 18.94 -32.21 -4.22
C SER A 14 18.06 -31.72 -3.10
N THR A 15 18.65 -31.44 -1.94
CA THR A 15 18.06 -30.45 -1.01
C THR A 15 18.14 -29.13 -1.74
N SER A 16 17.20 -28.92 -2.67
CA SER A 16 17.01 -27.66 -3.36
C SER A 16 16.92 -26.61 -2.26
N ALA A 17 17.77 -25.60 -2.36
CA ALA A 17 17.59 -24.36 -1.66
C ALA A 17 16.20 -23.82 -2.03
N PHE A 18 15.16 -24.18 -1.27
CA PHE A 18 13.80 -23.65 -1.35
C PHE A 18 13.72 -22.23 -0.75
N SER A 19 14.84 -21.50 -0.76
CA SER A 19 14.82 -20.09 -0.37
C SER A 19 14.17 -19.31 -1.50
N ALA A 20 13.00 -18.72 -1.21
CA ALA A 20 12.32 -17.68 -1.98
C ALA A 20 11.45 -18.08 -3.21
N TRP A 21 10.87 -19.28 -3.24
CA TRP A 21 9.63 -19.49 -4.03
C TRP A 21 8.42 -19.58 -3.09
N GLU A 22 8.15 -18.48 -2.39
CA GLU A 22 6.90 -18.31 -1.65
C GLU A 22 5.77 -18.04 -2.65
N VAL A 23 5.20 -19.11 -3.22
CA VAL A 23 4.04 -19.05 -4.11
C VAL A 23 2.71 -19.14 -3.35
N ASN A 24 2.78 -19.33 -2.04
CA ASN A 24 1.62 -19.43 -1.18
C ASN A 24 1.21 -18.04 -0.67
N LEU A 25 0.03 -17.96 -0.08
CA LEU A 25 -0.34 -16.78 0.72
C LEU A 25 0.68 -16.60 1.85
N ARG A 26 1.04 -15.35 2.13
CA ARG A 26 1.94 -15.01 3.24
C ARG A 26 1.28 -15.38 4.57
N GLU A 27 1.99 -16.13 5.40
CA GLU A 27 1.62 -16.32 6.81
C GLU A 27 2.04 -15.06 7.57
N GLY A 28 1.06 -14.35 8.13
CA GLY A 28 1.30 -13.08 8.79
C GLY A 28 1.63 -13.22 10.28
N VAL A 29 1.71 -12.10 10.97
CA VAL A 29 2.10 -12.02 12.40
C VAL A 29 0.93 -11.70 13.33
N THR A 30 -0.29 -11.70 12.81
CA THR A 30 -1.51 -11.36 13.56
C THR A 30 -2.45 -12.56 13.61
N SER A 31 -3.35 -12.61 14.59
CA SER A 31 -4.37 -13.66 14.66
C SER A 31 -5.23 -13.71 13.39
N ILE A 32 -5.67 -12.54 12.90
CA ILE A 32 -6.48 -12.42 11.69
C ILE A 32 -5.73 -12.94 10.46
N SER A 33 -4.45 -12.59 10.28
CA SER A 33 -3.68 -13.09 9.14
C SER A 33 -3.53 -14.60 9.16
N ASN A 34 -3.40 -15.20 10.35
CA ASN A 34 -3.32 -16.66 10.51
C ASN A 34 -4.65 -17.34 10.20
N ASP A 35 -5.77 -16.77 10.69
CA ASP A 35 -7.11 -17.28 10.37
C ASP A 35 -7.41 -17.21 8.86
N ILE A 36 -6.98 -16.13 8.19
CA ILE A 36 -7.09 -16.00 6.72
C ILE A 36 -6.22 -17.05 6.02
N TYR A 37 -5.00 -17.28 6.50
CA TYR A 37 -4.10 -18.31 5.95
C TYR A 37 -4.69 -19.71 6.09
N ASP A 38 -5.21 -20.06 7.27
CA ASP A 38 -5.82 -21.36 7.51
C ASP A 38 -7.06 -21.57 6.64
N LEU A 39 -7.90 -20.53 6.47
CA LEU A 39 -9.03 -20.57 5.56
C LEU A 39 -8.59 -20.75 4.10
N HIS A 40 -7.54 -20.03 3.68
CA HIS A 40 -6.94 -20.19 2.36
C HIS A 40 -6.49 -21.64 2.13
N MET A 41 -5.77 -22.22 3.09
CA MET A 41 -5.26 -23.59 2.99
C MET A 41 -6.38 -24.64 3.00
N LEU A 42 -7.42 -24.44 3.81
CA LEU A 42 -8.62 -25.29 3.79
C LEU A 42 -9.27 -25.31 2.40
N ILE A 43 -9.54 -24.12 1.84
CA ILE A 43 -10.16 -23.99 0.52
C ILE A 43 -9.24 -24.55 -0.58
N PHE A 44 -7.93 -24.28 -0.50
CA PHE A 44 -6.95 -24.80 -1.43
C PHE A 44 -6.99 -26.34 -1.49
N TRP A 45 -7.00 -27.02 -0.35
CA TRP A 45 -7.07 -28.48 -0.33
C TRP A 45 -8.40 -29.04 -0.84
N ILE A 46 -9.52 -28.37 -0.58
CA ILE A 46 -10.81 -28.71 -1.20
C ILE A 46 -10.70 -28.64 -2.73
N CYS A 47 -10.14 -27.55 -3.26
CA CYS A 47 -9.90 -27.39 -4.69
C CYS A 47 -8.98 -28.47 -5.26
N VAL A 48 -7.91 -28.85 -4.56
CA VAL A 48 -7.00 -29.94 -4.97
C VAL A 48 -7.74 -31.27 -5.08
N VAL A 49 -8.56 -31.63 -4.09
CA VAL A 49 -9.34 -32.88 -4.11
C VAL A 49 -10.34 -32.89 -5.28
N ILE A 50 -11.04 -31.78 -5.50
CA ILE A 50 -11.97 -31.64 -6.63
C ILE A 50 -11.22 -31.75 -7.95
N ALA A 51 -10.08 -31.06 -8.09
CA ALA A 51 -9.25 -31.11 -9.28
C ALA A 51 -8.78 -32.54 -9.56
N VAL A 52 -8.25 -33.25 -8.56
CA VAL A 52 -7.84 -34.66 -8.72
C VAL A 52 -9.01 -35.54 -9.16
N GLY A 53 -10.20 -35.33 -8.60
CA GLY A 53 -11.41 -36.05 -9.02
C GLY A 53 -11.79 -35.78 -10.49
N VAL A 54 -11.89 -34.50 -10.87
CA VAL A 54 -12.27 -34.09 -12.23
C VAL A 54 -11.22 -34.49 -13.26
N PHE A 55 -9.95 -34.15 -13.04
CA PHE A 55 -8.86 -34.54 -13.92
C PHE A 55 -8.68 -36.05 -13.98
N GLY A 56 -8.88 -36.76 -12.88
CA GLY A 56 -8.86 -38.22 -12.84
C GLY A 56 -9.90 -38.85 -13.76
N VAL A 57 -11.16 -38.42 -13.66
CA VAL A 57 -12.25 -38.90 -14.53
C VAL A 57 -12.00 -38.51 -15.99
N MET A 58 -11.52 -37.30 -16.25
CA MET A 58 -11.23 -36.82 -17.61
C MET A 58 -10.07 -37.61 -18.24
N ILE A 59 -8.95 -37.78 -17.54
CA ILE A 59 -7.79 -38.55 -18.00
C ILE A 59 -8.18 -40.01 -18.22
N TYR A 60 -8.92 -40.60 -17.29
CA TYR A 60 -9.46 -41.95 -17.45
C TYR A 60 -10.33 -42.05 -18.71
N SER A 61 -11.22 -41.09 -18.93
CA SER A 61 -12.12 -41.10 -20.10
C SER A 61 -11.36 -40.99 -21.42
N ILE A 62 -10.38 -40.08 -21.49
CA ILE A 62 -9.49 -39.93 -22.66
C ILE A 62 -8.70 -41.22 -22.90
N TYR A 63 -8.22 -41.87 -21.84
CA TYR A 63 -7.41 -43.08 -21.96
C TYR A 63 -8.23 -44.32 -22.37
N ALA A 64 -9.39 -44.52 -21.72
CA ALA A 64 -10.21 -45.72 -21.80
C ALA A 64 -11.22 -45.68 -22.95
N HIS A 65 -11.86 -44.55 -23.22
CA HIS A 65 -12.91 -44.41 -24.24
C HIS A 65 -12.40 -43.88 -25.59
N ARG A 66 -11.09 -43.93 -25.81
CA ARG A 66 -10.45 -43.48 -27.06
C ARG A 66 -10.72 -44.45 -28.22
N LYS A 67 -11.05 -43.92 -29.39
CA LYS A 67 -11.36 -44.70 -30.62
C LYS A 67 -10.26 -45.70 -31.00
N SER A 68 -8.98 -45.35 -30.82
CA SER A 68 -7.87 -46.23 -31.18
C SER A 68 -7.77 -47.50 -30.32
N LYS A 69 -8.47 -47.56 -29.18
CA LYS A 69 -8.60 -48.77 -28.35
C LYS A 69 -9.81 -49.63 -28.72
N GLY A 70 -10.58 -49.26 -29.76
CA GLY A 70 -11.80 -49.95 -30.14
C GLY A 70 -12.99 -49.66 -29.22
N ALA A 71 -12.96 -48.56 -28.46
CA ALA A 71 -14.08 -48.15 -27.62
C ALA A 71 -15.33 -47.86 -28.49
N VAL A 72 -16.46 -48.48 -28.16
CA VAL A 72 -17.77 -48.25 -28.78
C VAL A 72 -18.58 -47.34 -27.85
N ALA A 73 -19.22 -46.31 -28.40
CA ALA A 73 -20.03 -45.38 -27.62
C ALA A 73 -21.25 -46.09 -27.02
N ALA A 74 -21.48 -45.90 -25.72
CA ALA A 74 -22.70 -46.35 -25.07
C ALA A 74 -23.88 -45.41 -25.42
N ASN A 75 -25.09 -45.96 -25.49
CA ASN A 75 -26.32 -45.19 -25.74
C ASN A 75 -27.06 -44.97 -24.42
N PHE A 76 -26.86 -43.80 -23.82
CA PHE A 76 -27.66 -43.28 -22.71
C PHE A 76 -27.75 -41.75 -22.85
N HIS A 77 -28.80 -41.15 -22.31
CA HIS A 77 -29.01 -39.70 -22.40
C HIS A 77 -28.89 -38.99 -21.04
N GLU A 78 -29.29 -39.63 -19.94
CA GLU A 78 -29.32 -39.02 -18.62
C GLU A 78 -29.16 -40.06 -17.51
N SER A 79 -28.91 -39.56 -16.31
CA SER A 79 -28.94 -40.35 -15.07
C SER A 79 -29.35 -39.44 -13.93
N THR A 80 -30.62 -39.46 -13.57
CA THR A 80 -31.17 -38.65 -12.47
C THR A 80 -30.40 -38.86 -11.16
N THR A 81 -29.92 -40.09 -10.91
CA THR A 81 -29.11 -40.39 -9.72
C THR A 81 -27.78 -39.64 -9.74
N VAL A 82 -27.06 -39.63 -10.87
CA VAL A 82 -25.78 -38.92 -11.00
C VAL A 82 -26.01 -37.41 -10.92
N GLU A 83 -27.09 -36.94 -11.54
CA GLU A 83 -27.50 -35.53 -11.49
C GLU A 83 -27.78 -35.04 -10.07
N LEU A 84 -28.48 -35.85 -9.26
CA LEU A 84 -28.73 -35.53 -7.86
C LEU A 84 -27.42 -35.52 -7.06
N VAL A 85 -26.54 -36.50 -7.27
CA VAL A 85 -25.26 -36.59 -6.54
C VAL A 85 -24.36 -35.38 -6.83
N TRP A 86 -24.15 -35.03 -8.10
CA TRP A 86 -23.28 -33.88 -8.45
C TRP A 86 -23.91 -32.54 -8.12
N THR A 87 -25.20 -32.49 -7.75
CA THR A 87 -25.87 -31.26 -7.34
C THR A 87 -25.78 -31.11 -5.82
N ILE A 88 -26.09 -32.19 -5.08
CA ILE A 88 -26.10 -32.19 -3.62
C ILE A 88 -24.68 -32.07 -3.05
N VAL A 89 -23.69 -32.76 -3.63
CA VAL A 89 -22.32 -32.75 -3.10
C VAL A 89 -21.70 -31.35 -3.10
N PRO A 90 -21.72 -30.57 -4.21
CA PRO A 90 -21.24 -29.18 -4.18
C PRO A 90 -22.00 -28.29 -3.19
N ILE A 91 -23.32 -28.46 -3.05
CA ILE A 91 -24.11 -27.69 -2.07
C ILE A 91 -23.59 -27.95 -0.65
N ILE A 92 -23.37 -29.22 -0.28
CA ILE A 92 -22.83 -29.59 1.04
C ILE A 92 -21.43 -28.98 1.25
N ILE A 93 -20.55 -29.06 0.24
CA ILE A 93 -19.20 -28.50 0.30
C ILE A 93 -19.26 -26.98 0.55
N LEU A 94 -20.14 -26.26 -0.16
CA LEU A 94 -20.34 -24.82 0.02
C LEU A 94 -20.86 -24.45 1.41
N VAL A 95 -21.85 -25.20 1.93
CA VAL A 95 -22.38 -24.96 3.28
C VAL A 95 -21.30 -25.17 4.35
N LEU A 96 -20.49 -26.22 4.23
CA LEU A 96 -19.43 -26.52 5.18
C LEU A 96 -18.30 -25.48 5.16
N MET A 97 -17.93 -24.95 4.00
CA MET A 97 -16.90 -23.89 3.91
C MET A 97 -17.41 -22.52 4.40
N ALA A 98 -18.72 -22.26 4.30
CA ALA A 98 -19.29 -20.98 4.70
C ALA A 98 -19.15 -20.73 6.22
N ILE A 99 -19.27 -21.78 7.05
CA ILE A 99 -19.23 -21.66 8.52
C ILE A 99 -17.91 -21.05 9.03
N PRO A 100 -16.72 -21.61 8.73
CA PRO A 100 -15.47 -21.00 9.17
C PRO A 100 -15.24 -19.63 8.51
N ALA A 101 -15.57 -19.48 7.22
CA ALA A 101 -15.40 -18.22 6.51
C ALA A 101 -16.20 -17.07 7.15
N THR A 102 -17.46 -17.31 7.52
CA THR A 102 -18.30 -16.30 8.19
C THR A 102 -17.77 -15.93 9.57
N LYS A 103 -17.20 -16.86 10.33
CA LYS A 103 -16.61 -16.55 11.64
C LYS A 103 -15.41 -15.61 11.51
N VAL A 104 -14.50 -15.91 10.57
CA VAL A 104 -13.33 -15.07 10.29
C VAL A 104 -13.77 -13.69 9.79
N LEU A 105 -14.77 -13.63 8.91
CA LEU A 105 -15.31 -12.37 8.41
C LEU A 105 -15.90 -11.51 9.55
N ILE A 106 -16.65 -12.11 10.48
CA ILE A 106 -17.23 -11.39 11.61
C ILE A 106 -16.13 -10.80 12.51
N ASP A 107 -15.07 -11.55 12.80
CA ASP A 107 -13.97 -11.04 13.64
C ASP A 107 -13.16 -9.96 12.93
N LEU A 108 -12.96 -10.09 11.61
CA LEU A 108 -12.30 -9.08 10.78
C LEU A 108 -13.04 -7.73 10.77
N GLU A 109 -14.38 -7.76 10.80
CA GLU A 109 -15.23 -6.55 10.82
C GLU A 109 -15.46 -5.98 12.23
N ASP A 110 -15.15 -6.73 13.30
CA ASP A 110 -15.35 -6.29 14.67
C ASP A 110 -14.22 -5.38 15.18
N THR A 111 -14.35 -4.08 14.91
CA THR A 111 -13.39 -3.06 15.38
C THR A 111 -13.64 -2.56 16.81
N SER A 112 -14.58 -3.15 17.55
CA SER A 112 -14.96 -2.67 18.89
C SER A 112 -13.88 -2.86 19.95
N LYS A 113 -12.88 -3.72 19.69
CA LYS A 113 -11.83 -4.13 20.63
C LYS A 113 -10.56 -3.25 20.56
N ALA A 114 -10.58 -2.14 19.84
CA ALA A 114 -9.38 -1.33 19.62
C ALA A 114 -9.00 -0.43 20.81
N ASP A 115 -7.71 -0.45 21.18
CA ASP A 115 -7.11 0.38 22.22
C ASP A 115 -6.64 1.75 21.68
N MET A 116 -6.38 1.82 20.38
CA MET A 116 -5.75 2.95 19.71
C MET A 116 -6.31 3.12 18.31
N THR A 117 -6.41 4.38 17.87
CA THR A 117 -6.93 4.72 16.54
C THR A 117 -5.87 5.47 15.75
N ILE A 118 -5.63 5.01 14.51
CA ILE A 118 -4.82 5.70 13.51
C ILE A 118 -5.72 6.05 12.34
N LYS A 119 -5.67 7.29 11.87
CA LYS A 119 -6.29 7.66 10.60
C LYS A 119 -5.25 7.61 9.50
N ILE A 120 -5.62 6.97 8.40
CA ILE A 120 -4.81 6.77 7.21
C ILE A 120 -5.52 7.48 6.06
N THR A 121 -4.83 8.40 5.40
CA THR A 121 -5.37 9.06 4.20
C THR A 121 -4.49 8.76 2.99
N GLY A 122 -5.08 8.19 1.95
CA GLY A 122 -4.44 7.98 0.64
C GLY A 122 -4.37 9.27 -0.16
N HIS A 123 -3.22 9.47 -0.82
CA HIS A 123 -2.98 10.55 -1.78
C HIS A 123 -2.20 10.01 -2.97
N GLN A 124 -2.33 10.61 -4.15
CA GLN A 124 -1.46 10.32 -5.30
C GLN A 124 -0.05 10.91 -5.05
N TRP A 125 1.01 10.13 -4.81
CA TRP A 125 1.11 8.68 -4.52
C TRP A 125 1.92 8.50 -3.24
N LYS A 126 1.24 8.60 -2.10
CA LYS A 126 1.80 8.65 -0.74
C LYS A 126 0.70 8.43 0.30
N TRP A 127 1.11 8.19 1.55
CA TRP A 127 0.20 7.96 2.66
C TRP A 127 0.35 9.05 3.71
N GLN A 128 -0.77 9.55 4.23
CA GLN A 128 -0.80 10.37 5.43
C GLN A 128 -1.20 9.51 6.62
N TYR A 129 -0.50 9.71 7.74
CA TYR A 129 -0.83 9.09 9.01
C TYR A 129 -1.13 10.16 10.05
N ASP A 130 -2.33 10.11 10.62
CA ASP A 130 -2.74 10.95 11.74
C ASP A 130 -2.93 10.07 12.98
N TYR A 131 -2.36 10.53 14.09
CA TYR A 131 -2.49 9.98 15.43
C TYR A 131 -3.34 10.96 16.24
N PRO A 132 -4.68 10.82 16.24
CA PRO A 132 -5.56 11.88 16.72
C PRO A 132 -5.40 12.17 18.21
N LYS A 133 -5.08 11.15 19.00
CA LYS A 133 -4.88 11.28 20.46
C LYS A 133 -3.57 11.98 20.79
N GLU A 134 -2.51 11.69 20.05
CA GLU A 134 -1.17 12.24 20.25
C GLU A 134 -0.97 13.59 19.56
N GLY A 135 -1.89 13.98 18.66
CA GLY A 135 -1.79 15.21 17.87
C GLY A 135 -0.66 15.18 16.84
N ILE A 136 -0.27 13.99 16.37
CA ILE A 136 0.81 13.81 15.39
C ILE A 136 0.19 13.60 14.00
N SER A 137 0.73 14.27 12.99
CA SER A 137 0.34 14.10 11.60
C SER A 137 1.57 14.22 10.71
N PHE A 138 1.74 13.29 9.77
CA PHE A 138 2.81 13.35 8.79
C PHE A 138 2.49 12.60 7.50
N ILE A 139 3.24 12.94 6.46
CA ILE A 139 3.21 12.28 5.15
C ILE A 139 4.41 11.34 5.03
N SER A 140 4.13 10.13 4.56
CA SER A 140 5.07 9.08 4.22
C SER A 140 5.17 8.95 2.70
N ASN A 141 6.33 9.28 2.16
CA ASN A 141 6.65 9.20 0.73
C ASN A 141 7.60 8.04 0.46
N LEU A 142 7.59 7.54 -0.78
CA LEU A 142 8.67 6.67 -1.26
C LEU A 142 10.03 7.32 -1.01
N LYS A 143 10.94 6.54 -0.41
CA LYS A 143 12.28 6.99 -0.04
C LYS A 143 13.05 7.50 -1.26
N GLN A 144 13.78 8.59 -1.10
CA GLN A 144 14.48 9.27 -2.19
C GLN A 144 15.48 8.36 -2.91
N THR A 145 16.18 7.50 -2.16
CA THR A 145 17.11 6.50 -2.72
C THR A 145 16.42 5.54 -3.70
N SER A 146 15.16 5.17 -3.45
CA SER A 146 14.37 4.38 -4.38
C SER A 146 13.96 5.20 -5.60
N LYS A 147 13.52 6.45 -5.41
CA LYS A 147 13.14 7.34 -6.52
C LYS A 147 14.28 7.58 -7.51
N ASP A 148 15.48 7.85 -6.99
CA ASP A 148 16.65 8.10 -7.84
C ASP A 148 17.13 6.83 -8.55
N ALA A 149 16.89 5.67 -7.96
CA ALA A 149 17.22 4.39 -8.56
C ALA A 149 16.24 3.95 -9.67
N ILE A 150 15.09 4.61 -9.89
CA ILE A 150 14.08 4.15 -10.87
C ILE A 150 14.66 4.02 -12.29
N ASN A 151 15.39 5.04 -12.75
CA ASN A 151 15.97 5.08 -14.09
C ASN A 151 17.50 4.93 -14.07
N SER A 152 18.08 4.48 -12.96
CA SER A 152 19.52 4.25 -12.88
C SER A 152 19.88 2.86 -13.36
N ASP A 153 20.98 2.75 -14.12
CA ASP A 153 21.58 1.47 -14.51
C ASP A 153 22.40 0.82 -13.37
N GLY A 154 22.62 1.54 -12.27
CA GLY A 154 23.35 1.05 -11.09
C GLY A 154 22.53 0.16 -10.15
N ASP A 155 23.19 -0.33 -9.10
CA ASP A 155 22.60 -1.19 -8.09
C ASP A 155 21.39 -0.53 -7.41
N LYS A 156 20.33 -1.32 -7.23
CA LYS A 156 19.13 -0.87 -6.52
C LYS A 156 19.37 -1.00 -5.00
N PRO A 157 18.83 -0.08 -4.18
CA PRO A 157 18.94 -0.19 -2.74
C PRO A 157 18.21 -1.44 -2.21
N GLU A 158 18.57 -1.88 -1.02
CA GLU A 158 17.81 -2.91 -0.30
C GLU A 158 16.36 -2.46 -0.12
N ASN A 159 15.41 -3.38 -0.29
CA ASN A 159 13.96 -3.09 -0.26
C ASN A 159 13.55 -1.99 -1.25
N TYR A 160 14.19 -1.95 -2.43
CA TYR A 160 13.84 -1.05 -3.53
C TYR A 160 12.33 -1.00 -3.78
N LEU A 161 11.78 0.22 -3.84
CA LEU A 161 10.34 0.53 -3.94
C LEU A 161 9.46 0.15 -2.75
N LEU A 162 10.04 -0.37 -1.66
CA LEU A 162 9.34 -0.82 -0.46
C LEU A 162 9.75 -0.05 0.81
N GLU A 163 10.48 1.06 0.64
CA GLU A 163 10.97 1.91 1.72
C GLU A 163 10.37 3.31 1.64
N VAL A 164 10.11 3.91 2.80
CA VAL A 164 9.58 5.27 2.92
C VAL A 164 10.54 6.20 3.67
N ASP A 165 10.27 7.50 3.62
CA ASP A 165 10.99 8.51 4.39
C ASP A 165 10.55 8.59 5.86
N LYS A 166 9.27 8.28 6.14
CA LYS A 166 8.67 8.29 7.49
C LYS A 166 7.79 7.07 7.70
N ASN A 167 8.19 6.19 8.59
CA ASN A 167 7.45 4.97 8.91
C ASN A 167 6.22 5.28 9.79
N LEU A 168 5.15 4.50 9.63
CA LEU A 168 4.07 4.41 10.61
C LEU A 168 4.61 3.66 11.84
N VAL A 169 4.67 4.29 13.01
CA VAL A 169 5.18 3.64 14.23
C VAL A 169 4.04 3.23 15.14
N LEU A 170 3.98 1.95 15.52
CA LEU A 170 2.93 1.38 16.35
C LEU A 170 3.52 0.66 17.58
N PRO A 171 2.84 0.66 18.74
CA PRO A 171 3.27 -0.13 19.90
C PRO A 171 2.82 -1.59 19.79
N VAL A 172 3.74 -2.52 20.09
CA VAL A 172 3.44 -3.96 20.20
C VAL A 172 2.38 -4.28 21.26
N GLY A 173 1.60 -5.34 21.07
CA GLY A 173 0.60 -5.81 22.04
C GLY A 173 -0.49 -4.77 22.30
N THR A 174 -0.95 -4.13 21.22
CA THR A 174 -1.98 -3.09 21.22
C THR A 174 -2.91 -3.34 20.04
N SER A 175 -4.22 -3.33 20.28
CA SER A 175 -5.21 -3.46 19.22
C SER A 175 -5.41 -2.09 18.54
N ILE A 176 -5.02 -1.99 17.27
CA ILE A 176 -5.07 -0.74 16.50
C ILE A 176 -6.29 -0.78 15.57
N ARG A 177 -7.14 0.24 15.64
CA ARG A 177 -8.14 0.55 14.62
C ARG A 177 -7.57 1.53 13.61
N PHE A 178 -7.67 1.18 12.34
CA PHE A 178 -7.30 2.00 11.21
C PHE A 178 -8.55 2.62 10.60
N LEU A 179 -8.62 3.95 10.56
CA LEU A 179 -9.63 4.72 9.85
C LEU A 179 -9.07 5.10 8.48
N ILE A 180 -9.52 4.44 7.42
CA ILE A 180 -8.87 4.49 6.11
C ILE A 180 -9.77 5.27 5.14
N THR A 181 -9.22 6.32 4.53
CA THR A 181 -9.94 7.18 3.57
C THR A 181 -8.97 7.75 2.53
N SER A 182 -9.47 8.49 1.54
CA SER A 182 -8.66 9.15 0.52
C SER A 182 -9.06 10.59 0.31
N ASN A 183 -8.10 11.41 -0.11
CA ASN A 183 -8.31 12.81 -0.48
C ASN A 183 -8.40 13.05 -1.99
N ASP A 184 -8.18 12.03 -2.83
CA ASP A 184 -8.21 12.16 -4.29
C ASP A 184 -8.95 11.01 -4.99
N VAL A 185 -8.26 9.92 -5.32
CA VAL A 185 -8.81 8.73 -6.01
C VAL A 185 -8.87 7.55 -5.04
N ILE A 186 -9.42 6.41 -5.47
CA ILE A 186 -9.40 5.22 -4.64
C ILE A 186 -7.95 4.70 -4.54
N HIS A 187 -7.53 4.38 -3.31
CA HIS A 187 -6.31 3.60 -3.03
C HIS A 187 -6.71 2.38 -2.20
N ASN A 188 -5.76 1.52 -1.84
CA ASN A 188 -5.99 0.46 -0.88
C ASN A 188 -4.78 0.31 0.03
N TRP A 189 -5.00 0.39 1.33
CA TRP A 189 -3.94 0.22 2.32
C TRP A 189 -3.82 -1.27 2.65
N TRP A 190 -2.71 -1.88 2.21
CA TRP A 190 -2.48 -3.31 2.38
C TRP A 190 -1.13 -3.57 3.05
N VAL A 191 -1.17 -4.18 4.24
CA VAL A 191 0.00 -4.74 4.93
C VAL A 191 -0.20 -6.26 5.05
N PRO A 192 0.42 -7.06 4.16
CA PRO A 192 0.21 -8.51 4.10
C PRO A 192 0.46 -9.23 5.43
N ASP A 193 1.51 -8.86 6.16
CA ASP A 193 1.83 -9.43 7.48
C ASP A 193 0.71 -9.25 8.50
N PHE A 194 -0.14 -8.25 8.33
CA PHE A 194 -1.24 -7.98 9.25
C PHE A 194 -2.57 -8.59 8.79
N GLY A 195 -2.63 -9.12 7.56
CA GLY A 195 -3.90 -9.54 6.96
C GLY A 195 -4.86 -8.36 6.69
N VAL A 196 -4.42 -7.11 6.87
CA VAL A 196 -5.25 -5.92 6.68
C VAL A 196 -5.11 -5.43 5.25
N LYS A 197 -6.22 -5.48 4.51
CA LYS A 197 -6.35 -4.94 3.16
C LYS A 197 -7.67 -4.20 3.05
N GLN A 198 -7.62 -2.87 2.98
CA GLN A 198 -8.84 -2.06 2.97
C GLN A 198 -8.73 -0.88 2.02
N ASP A 199 -9.79 -0.64 1.24
CA ASP A 199 -9.82 0.49 0.32
C ASP A 199 -9.87 1.82 1.07
N ALA A 200 -9.24 2.83 0.47
CA ALA A 200 -9.21 4.21 0.88
C ALA A 200 -10.08 5.01 -0.09
N ASN A 201 -11.32 5.30 0.32
CA ASN A 201 -12.34 5.83 -0.58
C ASN A 201 -12.55 7.33 -0.35
N PRO A 202 -12.52 8.18 -1.39
CA PRO A 202 -12.85 9.59 -1.25
C PRO A 202 -14.28 9.78 -0.73
N GLY A 203 -14.43 10.56 0.35
CA GLY A 203 -15.74 10.87 0.95
C GLY A 203 -16.32 9.76 1.84
N PHE A 204 -15.58 8.68 2.10
CA PHE A 204 -15.99 7.60 3.00
C PHE A 204 -14.81 7.18 3.90
N ILE A 205 -15.10 6.77 5.14
CA ILE A 205 -14.09 6.22 6.06
C ILE A 205 -14.40 4.74 6.23
N ASN A 206 -13.49 3.89 5.77
CA ASN A 206 -13.51 2.47 6.07
C ASN A 206 -12.78 2.20 7.38
N ASP A 207 -13.23 1.17 8.10
CA ASP A 207 -12.56 0.68 9.29
C ASP A 207 -11.80 -0.61 8.96
N ALA A 208 -10.64 -0.78 9.57
CA ALA A 208 -9.96 -2.06 9.68
C ALA A 208 -9.26 -2.13 11.04
N TRP A 209 -8.83 -3.32 11.46
CA TRP A 209 -8.09 -3.45 12.72
C TRP A 209 -7.01 -4.53 12.65
N ALA A 210 -6.00 -4.40 13.49
CA ALA A 210 -5.03 -5.46 13.76
C ALA A 210 -4.48 -5.33 15.18
N GLN A 211 -4.22 -6.48 15.82
CA GLN A 211 -3.37 -6.57 16.99
C GLN A 211 -2.03 -7.17 16.57
N ILE A 212 -0.94 -6.45 16.82
CA ILE A 212 0.40 -6.89 16.41
C ILE A 212 1.23 -7.20 17.65
N ASP A 213 1.57 -8.47 17.83
CA ASP A 213 2.24 -8.96 19.03
C ASP A 213 3.76 -9.16 18.85
N GLU A 214 4.26 -8.91 17.64
CA GLU A 214 5.67 -9.02 17.29
C GLU A 214 6.28 -7.65 16.98
N ILE A 215 7.46 -7.38 17.55
CA ILE A 215 8.27 -6.20 17.23
C ILE A 215 8.97 -6.45 15.89
N GLY A 216 8.93 -5.48 14.99
CA GLY A 216 9.55 -5.62 13.68
C GLY A 216 9.23 -4.50 12.72
N THR A 217 9.72 -4.64 11.49
CA THR A 217 9.40 -3.76 10.38
C THR A 217 8.62 -4.53 9.32
N TYR A 218 7.39 -4.08 9.08
CA TYR A 218 6.44 -4.70 8.16
C TYR A 218 6.23 -3.80 6.96
N ARG A 219 6.13 -4.41 5.78
CA ARG A 219 6.04 -3.69 4.51
C ARG A 219 4.72 -3.99 3.83
N GLY A 220 4.17 -2.96 3.22
CA GLY A 220 2.91 -3.00 2.48
C GLY A 220 2.99 -2.17 1.21
N GLN A 221 1.94 -2.25 0.39
CA GLN A 221 1.84 -1.51 -0.85
C GLN A 221 0.40 -1.05 -1.08
N CYS A 222 0.24 -0.04 -1.93
CA CYS A 222 -1.08 0.27 -2.46
C CYS A 222 -1.58 -0.89 -3.33
N ALA A 223 -2.80 -1.36 -3.09
CA ALA A 223 -3.34 -2.54 -3.75
C ALA A 223 -4.58 -2.27 -4.62
N GLU A 224 -4.84 -0.99 -4.94
CA GLU A 224 -5.89 -0.53 -5.86
C GLU A 224 -5.29 0.46 -6.86
N LEU A 225 -5.60 0.30 -8.14
CA LEU A 225 -4.94 1.06 -9.21
C LEU A 225 -5.30 2.55 -9.12
N CYS A 226 -4.34 3.35 -8.64
CA CYS A 226 -4.55 4.77 -8.34
C CYS A 226 -3.81 5.74 -9.29
N GLY A 227 -3.35 5.25 -10.44
CA GLY A 227 -2.75 6.07 -11.50
C GLY A 227 -1.27 5.76 -11.79
N LYS A 228 -0.58 6.73 -12.42
CA LYS A 228 0.76 6.58 -13.00
C LYS A 228 1.79 5.96 -12.05
N ASP A 229 1.86 6.46 -10.82
CA ASP A 229 2.86 6.03 -9.83
C ASP A 229 2.25 5.08 -8.78
N HIS A 230 1.20 4.33 -9.13
CA HIS A 230 0.56 3.34 -8.24
C HIS A 230 1.56 2.37 -7.60
N GLY A 231 2.56 1.89 -8.36
CA GLY A 231 3.61 1.00 -7.86
C GLY A 231 4.68 1.68 -6.98
N PHE A 232 4.57 2.98 -6.71
CA PHE A 232 5.59 3.80 -6.04
C PHE A 232 5.08 4.47 -4.75
N MET A 233 4.07 3.90 -4.09
CA MET A 233 3.56 4.37 -2.80
C MET A 233 3.51 3.25 -1.74
N PRO A 234 4.69 2.75 -1.30
CA PRO A 234 4.76 1.69 -0.31
C PRO A 234 4.32 2.17 1.09
N ILE A 235 4.12 1.20 1.96
CA ILE A 235 3.81 1.36 3.36
C ILE A 235 4.94 0.69 4.14
N VAL A 236 5.46 1.37 5.17
CA VAL A 236 6.35 0.76 6.15
C VAL A 236 5.79 1.02 7.53
N VAL A 237 5.56 -0.07 8.27
CA VAL A 237 5.11 -0.04 9.65
C VAL A 237 6.24 -0.54 10.54
N GLU A 238 6.59 0.25 11.53
CA GLU A 238 7.58 -0.10 12.55
C GLU A 238 6.85 -0.36 13.86
N VAL A 239 6.83 -1.62 14.28
CA VAL A 239 6.22 -2.03 15.54
C VAL A 239 7.31 -2.09 16.59
N VAL A 240 7.16 -1.29 17.63
CA VAL A 240 8.18 -1.07 18.66
C VAL A 240 7.65 -1.39 20.05
N SER A 241 8.54 -1.45 21.03
CA SER A 241 8.13 -1.55 22.44
C SER A 241 7.27 -0.35 22.85
N LYS A 242 6.35 -0.52 23.80
CA LYS A 242 5.54 0.59 24.34
C LYS A 242 6.40 1.75 24.87
N ALA A 243 7.58 1.44 25.41
CA ALA A 243 8.54 2.45 25.89
C ALA A 243 9.17 3.26 24.73
N ASP A 244 9.56 2.60 23.64
CA ASP A 244 10.14 3.28 22.48
C ASP A 244 9.08 4.03 21.68
N TYR A 245 7.85 3.52 21.64
CA TYR A 245 6.70 4.26 21.12
C TYR A 245 6.50 5.58 21.87
N ALA A 246 6.51 5.56 23.22
CA ALA A 246 6.37 6.77 24.02
C ALA A 246 7.49 7.79 23.76
N LYS A 247 8.75 7.33 23.63
CA LYS A 247 9.89 8.19 23.25
C LYS A 247 9.69 8.80 21.86
N TRP A 248 9.23 8.01 20.90
CA TRP A 248 8.94 8.47 19.55
C TRP A 248 7.85 9.55 19.56
N VAL A 249 6.75 9.33 20.29
CA VAL A 249 5.66 10.32 20.45
C VAL A 249 6.21 11.64 21.00
N SER A 250 6.99 11.60 22.10
CA SER A 250 7.59 12.81 22.68
C SER A 250 8.49 13.55 21.69
N LYS A 251 9.27 12.82 20.88
CA LYS A 251 10.13 13.41 19.85
C LYS A 251 9.30 14.08 18.74
N GLN A 252 8.22 13.45 18.30
CA GLN A 252 7.35 14.02 17.27
C GLN A 252 6.64 15.29 17.76
N GLN A 253 6.13 15.28 18.99
CA GLN A 253 5.49 16.46 19.58
C GLN A 253 6.48 17.63 19.74
N ALA A 254 7.73 17.36 20.16
CA ALA A 254 8.77 18.38 20.23
C ALA A 254 9.11 18.94 18.83
N ALA A 255 9.20 18.09 17.81
CA ALA A 255 9.44 18.52 16.43
C ALA A 255 8.28 19.38 15.89
N ALA A 256 7.04 19.00 16.18
CA ALA A 256 5.85 19.78 15.81
C ALA A 256 5.83 21.16 16.48
N ALA A 257 6.20 21.24 17.77
CA ALA A 257 6.32 22.51 18.48
C ALA A 257 7.40 23.41 17.86
N ALA A 258 8.57 22.85 17.52
CA ALA A 258 9.63 23.59 16.84
C ALA A 258 9.21 24.07 15.44
N ALA A 259 8.47 23.25 14.69
CA ALA A 259 7.94 23.63 13.38
C ALA A 259 6.92 24.78 13.51
N ALA A 260 6.03 24.74 14.51
CA ALA A 260 5.08 25.82 14.78
C ALA A 260 5.78 27.13 15.17
N GLU A 261 6.87 27.08 15.92
CA GLU A 261 7.70 28.24 16.22
C GLU A 261 8.37 28.79 14.95
N SER A 262 8.90 27.90 14.10
CA SER A 262 9.53 28.29 12.83
C SER A 262 8.58 29.00 11.87
N ALA A 263 7.26 28.71 11.95
CA ALA A 263 6.23 29.36 11.14
C ALA A 263 5.99 30.83 11.52
N THR A 264 6.52 31.28 12.66
CA THR A 264 6.46 32.69 13.10
C THR A 264 7.72 33.48 12.75
N LYS A 265 8.77 32.81 12.29
CA LYS A 265 10.05 33.43 11.92
C LYS A 265 9.99 33.90 10.46
N THR A 266 10.71 34.98 10.16
CA THR A 266 10.97 35.38 8.78
C THR A 266 12.16 34.57 8.25
N TRP A 267 11.96 33.89 7.13
CA TRP A 267 12.97 33.05 6.50
C TRP A 267 13.70 33.83 5.41
N SER A 268 15.01 33.57 5.26
CA SER A 268 15.77 34.10 4.15
C SER A 268 15.34 33.42 2.83
N LYS A 269 15.47 34.14 1.72
CA LYS A 269 15.16 33.58 0.39
C LYS A 269 16.00 32.34 0.11
N SER A 270 17.29 32.34 0.48
CA SER A 270 18.16 31.19 0.25
C SER A 270 17.69 29.94 0.99
N ASP A 271 17.26 30.09 2.24
CA ASP A 271 16.80 28.94 3.04
C ASP A 271 15.49 28.38 2.48
N LEU A 272 14.56 29.27 2.08
CA LEU A 272 13.31 28.88 1.44
C LEU A 272 13.55 28.18 0.09
N MET A 273 14.53 28.63 -0.69
CA MET A 273 14.87 27.98 -1.96
C MET A 273 15.45 26.57 -1.73
N ALA A 274 16.37 26.42 -0.77
CA ALA A 274 16.99 25.12 -0.47
C ALA A 274 15.97 24.11 0.09
N GLN A 275 15.16 24.52 1.07
CA GLN A 275 14.09 23.67 1.61
C GLN A 275 13.03 23.39 0.53
N GLY A 276 12.65 24.41 -0.24
CA GLY A 276 11.62 24.33 -1.26
C GLY A 276 11.97 23.38 -2.40
N GLU A 277 13.25 23.29 -2.79
CA GLU A 277 13.73 22.31 -3.76
C GLU A 277 13.49 20.86 -3.28
N SER A 278 13.80 20.59 -2.01
CA SER A 278 13.57 19.27 -1.41
C SER A 278 12.08 18.92 -1.37
N VAL A 279 11.25 19.88 -0.92
CA VAL A 279 9.79 19.72 -0.87
C VAL A 279 9.21 19.53 -2.27
N TYR A 280 9.69 20.28 -3.27
CA TYR A 280 9.26 20.18 -4.68
C TYR A 280 9.59 18.81 -5.27
N ASN A 281 10.82 18.35 -5.10
CA ASN A 281 11.27 17.04 -5.59
C ASN A 281 10.47 15.90 -4.96
N THR A 282 10.06 16.08 -3.70
CA THR A 282 9.28 15.08 -2.97
C THR A 282 7.82 15.06 -3.40
N ASN A 283 7.19 16.23 -3.58
CA ASN A 283 5.75 16.37 -3.65
C ASN A 283 5.19 16.79 -5.02
N CYS A 284 5.97 17.50 -5.83
CA CYS A 284 5.48 18.18 -7.04
C CYS A 284 6.08 17.60 -8.33
N ALA A 285 7.33 17.10 -8.26
CA ALA A 285 8.11 16.72 -9.43
C ALA A 285 7.58 15.49 -10.21
N SER A 286 6.75 14.64 -9.61
CA SER A 286 6.12 13.51 -10.31
C SER A 286 5.21 13.98 -11.44
N CYS A 287 4.45 15.06 -11.20
CA CYS A 287 3.54 15.68 -12.16
C CYS A 287 4.21 16.81 -12.96
N HIS A 288 4.99 17.67 -12.28
CA HIS A 288 5.55 18.88 -12.88
C HIS A 288 6.97 18.74 -13.43
N LYS A 289 7.57 17.54 -13.30
CA LYS A 289 8.98 17.20 -13.64
C LYS A 289 10.01 17.95 -12.80
N LYS A 290 11.19 17.35 -12.60
CA LYS A 290 12.29 17.99 -11.84
C LYS A 290 12.76 19.31 -12.49
N ASP A 291 12.59 19.46 -13.80
CA ASP A 291 12.96 20.67 -14.56
C ASP A 291 11.81 21.68 -14.74
N GLY A 292 10.64 21.41 -14.15
CA GLY A 292 9.46 22.26 -14.23
C GLY A 292 8.76 22.24 -15.60
N SER A 293 9.11 21.34 -16.51
CA SER A 293 8.51 21.27 -17.86
C SER A 293 7.09 20.71 -17.87
N GLY A 294 6.68 19.99 -16.82
CA GLY A 294 5.37 19.32 -16.76
C GLY A 294 5.18 18.20 -17.78
N MET A 295 3.93 17.85 -18.05
CA MET A 295 3.51 16.89 -19.08
C MET A 295 2.18 17.36 -19.71
N PRO A 296 2.21 18.36 -20.60
CA PRO A 296 1.00 18.88 -21.25
C PRO A 296 0.27 17.82 -22.08
N PRO A 297 -1.08 17.88 -22.20
CA PRO A 297 -1.95 18.90 -21.60
C PRO A 297 -2.37 18.61 -20.15
N ILE A 298 -2.00 17.46 -19.59
CA ILE A 298 -2.53 16.96 -18.31
C ILE A 298 -1.88 17.67 -17.12
N PHE A 299 -0.55 17.79 -17.12
CA PHE A 299 0.21 18.46 -16.07
C PHE A 299 0.91 19.69 -16.64
N PRO A 300 0.51 20.92 -16.28
CA PRO A 300 1.07 22.13 -16.87
C PRO A 300 2.54 22.36 -16.45
N ALA A 301 3.28 23.08 -17.29
CA ALA A 301 4.64 23.50 -16.98
C ALA A 301 4.65 24.54 -15.84
N MET A 302 5.60 24.39 -14.91
CA MET A 302 5.93 25.42 -13.92
C MET A 302 6.89 26.46 -14.50
N LYS A 303 7.72 26.05 -15.47
CA LYS A 303 8.65 26.91 -16.20
C LYS A 303 7.90 28.03 -16.92
N GLY A 304 8.18 29.29 -16.57
CA GLY A 304 7.53 30.46 -17.17
C GLY A 304 6.03 30.57 -16.84
N SER A 305 5.54 29.87 -15.81
CA SER A 305 4.12 29.81 -15.50
C SER A 305 3.57 31.20 -15.14
N PRO A 306 2.42 31.63 -15.71
CA PRO A 306 1.74 32.86 -15.29
C PRO A 306 1.34 32.84 -13.82
N VAL A 307 1.11 31.65 -13.24
CA VAL A 307 0.78 31.50 -11.82
C VAL A 307 2.02 31.75 -10.95
N ALA A 308 3.15 31.15 -11.32
CA ALA A 308 4.42 31.31 -10.59
C ALA A 308 4.95 32.75 -10.66
N ASN A 309 4.77 33.43 -11.79
CA ASN A 309 5.21 34.81 -11.99
C ASN A 309 4.15 35.86 -11.58
N GLY A 310 2.91 35.43 -11.30
CA GLY A 310 1.80 36.29 -10.93
C GLY A 310 1.69 36.56 -9.41
N ILE A 311 0.47 36.83 -8.94
CA ILE A 311 0.19 37.16 -7.54
C ILE A 311 0.40 35.93 -6.65
N ALA A 312 1.17 36.10 -5.57
CA ALA A 312 1.51 34.99 -4.66
C ALA A 312 0.29 34.33 -4.03
N SER A 313 -0.73 35.10 -3.64
CA SER A 313 -1.97 34.57 -3.05
C SER A 313 -2.71 33.61 -3.97
N ASP A 314 -2.69 33.85 -5.27
CA ASP A 314 -3.37 32.98 -6.23
C ASP A 314 -2.61 31.67 -6.42
N HIS A 315 -1.27 31.75 -6.40
CA HIS A 315 -0.44 30.54 -6.39
C HIS A 315 -0.65 29.73 -5.10
N MET A 316 -0.64 30.39 -3.94
CA MET A 316 -0.91 29.74 -2.64
C MET A 316 -2.26 29.04 -2.62
N LYS A 317 -3.32 29.68 -3.14
CA LYS A 317 -4.65 29.06 -3.21
C LYS A 317 -4.63 27.76 -4.03
N ILE A 318 -3.91 27.72 -5.15
CA ILE A 318 -3.82 26.51 -5.98
C ILE A 318 -3.12 25.39 -5.21
N VAL A 319 -2.00 25.66 -4.55
CA VAL A 319 -1.27 24.65 -3.77
C VAL A 319 -2.10 24.18 -2.56
N LEU A 320 -2.75 25.10 -1.85
CA LEU A 320 -3.57 24.78 -0.68
C LEU A 320 -4.86 24.04 -1.05
N HIS A 321 -5.51 24.34 -2.17
CA HIS A 321 -6.84 23.78 -2.45
C HIS A 321 -6.86 22.77 -3.59
N GLY A 322 -5.76 22.61 -4.32
CA GLY A 322 -5.74 21.88 -5.57
C GLY A 322 -6.44 22.65 -6.69
N LYS A 323 -6.36 22.11 -7.91
CA LYS A 323 -7.07 22.65 -9.09
C LYS A 323 -7.22 21.57 -10.16
N GLY A 324 -8.46 21.27 -10.56
CA GLY A 324 -8.72 20.20 -11.51
C GLY A 324 -8.27 18.85 -10.95
N GLY A 325 -7.35 18.16 -11.65
CA GLY A 325 -6.75 16.90 -11.18
C GLY A 325 -5.57 17.06 -10.21
N MET A 326 -5.13 18.28 -9.89
CA MET A 326 -4.09 18.51 -8.89
C MET A 326 -4.68 18.38 -7.48
N PRO A 327 -4.14 17.52 -6.60
CA PRO A 327 -4.63 17.38 -5.23
C PRO A 327 -4.29 18.61 -4.37
N THR A 328 -4.93 18.70 -3.19
CA THR A 328 -4.58 19.70 -2.16
C THR A 328 -3.28 19.32 -1.44
N PHE A 329 -2.49 20.32 -1.03
CA PHE A 329 -1.26 20.13 -0.24
C PHE A 329 -1.35 20.65 1.20
N LYS A 330 -2.56 20.82 1.76
CA LYS A 330 -2.79 21.32 3.14
C LYS A 330 -2.13 20.50 4.24
N MET A 331 -1.78 19.24 3.96
CA MET A 331 -1.12 18.37 4.93
C MET A 331 0.34 18.75 5.22
N LEU A 332 0.99 19.52 4.34
CA LEU A 332 2.36 20.00 4.58
C LEU A 332 2.35 21.12 5.63
N GLY A 333 3.47 21.34 6.32
CA GLY A 333 3.59 22.45 7.27
C GLY A 333 3.68 23.83 6.59
N ASP A 334 3.39 24.90 7.32
CA ASP A 334 3.42 26.27 6.77
C ASP A 334 4.80 26.66 6.22
N ALA A 335 5.88 26.23 6.89
CA ALA A 335 7.24 26.47 6.43
C ALA A 335 7.55 25.72 5.12
N ASP A 336 7.15 24.45 5.01
CA ASP A 336 7.35 23.65 3.80
C ASP A 336 6.54 24.19 2.62
N LEU A 337 5.30 24.63 2.87
CA LEU A 337 4.47 25.27 1.85
C LEU A 337 5.05 26.61 1.39
N ALA A 338 5.50 27.45 2.31
CA ALA A 338 6.13 28.71 1.97
C ALA A 338 7.42 28.49 1.17
N ALA A 339 8.23 27.50 1.56
CA ALA A 339 9.45 27.12 0.88
C ALA A 339 9.19 26.61 -0.55
N VAL A 340 8.27 25.64 -0.72
CA VAL A 340 7.99 25.07 -2.04
C VAL A 340 7.38 26.10 -2.99
N ILE A 341 6.45 26.93 -2.50
CA ILE A 341 5.84 28.00 -3.30
C ILE A 341 6.89 29.05 -3.68
N THR A 342 7.81 29.40 -2.76
CA THR A 342 8.92 30.30 -3.07
C THR A 342 9.84 29.70 -4.13
N TYR A 343 10.19 28.42 -4.01
CA TYR A 343 11.00 27.71 -4.99
C TYR A 343 10.34 27.67 -6.36
N GLU A 344 9.08 27.27 -6.46
CA GLU A 344 8.34 27.25 -7.71
C GLU A 344 8.25 28.63 -8.38
N ARG A 345 8.16 29.70 -7.59
CA ARG A 345 8.11 31.10 -8.05
C ARG A 345 9.47 31.65 -8.49
N ASN A 346 10.58 31.03 -8.10
CA ASN A 346 11.94 31.57 -8.33
C ASN A 346 12.89 30.59 -9.02
N ALA A 347 12.50 29.33 -9.18
CA ALA A 347 13.18 28.33 -9.97
C ALA A 347 12.67 28.35 -11.42
N PHE A 348 13.28 27.56 -12.29
CA PHE A 348 12.83 27.37 -13.69
C PHE A 348 12.76 28.67 -14.52
N GLY A 349 13.51 29.70 -14.15
CA GLY A 349 13.49 31.01 -14.80
C GLY A 349 12.32 31.91 -14.40
N ASN A 350 11.57 31.55 -13.34
CA ASN A 350 10.52 32.40 -12.77
C ASN A 350 11.12 33.50 -11.87
N THR A 351 10.41 34.62 -11.74
CA THR A 351 10.84 35.82 -11.00
C THR A 351 9.80 36.31 -9.98
N GLY A 352 8.96 35.40 -9.51
CA GLY A 352 7.89 35.69 -8.55
C GLY A 352 8.40 36.07 -7.15
N SER A 353 7.53 36.72 -6.38
CA SER A 353 7.83 37.12 -5.01
C SER A 353 8.09 35.93 -4.08
N VAL A 354 8.84 36.17 -3.00
CA VAL A 354 9.00 35.23 -1.88
C VAL A 354 7.67 35.10 -1.12
N VAL A 355 7.39 33.90 -0.62
CA VAL A 355 6.27 33.60 0.28
C VAL A 355 6.83 33.19 1.64
N GLN A 356 6.34 33.81 2.70
CA GLN A 356 6.74 33.51 4.07
C GLN A 356 5.77 32.51 4.73
N PRO A 357 6.21 31.75 5.75
CA PRO A 357 5.32 30.85 6.48
C PRO A 357 4.09 31.56 7.08
N SER A 358 4.24 32.82 7.50
CA SER A 358 3.15 33.67 7.99
C SER A 358 2.06 33.94 6.92
N ASP A 359 2.46 34.03 5.65
CA ASP A 359 1.54 34.27 4.53
C ASP A 359 0.68 33.03 4.30
N VAL A 360 1.31 31.84 4.34
CA VAL A 360 0.62 30.55 4.23
C VAL A 360 -0.33 30.34 5.40
N LYS A 361 0.13 30.61 6.62
CA LYS A 361 -0.68 30.50 7.84
C LYS A 361 -1.94 31.38 7.76
N SER A 362 -1.82 32.57 7.18
CA SER A 362 -2.94 33.50 7.00
C SER A 362 -3.90 33.08 5.89
N ALA A 363 -3.46 32.20 4.98
CA ALA A 363 -4.25 31.73 3.83
C ALA A 363 -4.96 30.38 4.08
N ARG A 364 -4.65 29.70 5.19
CA ARG A 364 -5.34 28.48 5.64
C ARG A 364 -6.69 28.80 6.27
#